data_AF-A0A1H4W1M9-F1
#
_entry.id   AF-A0A1H4W1M9-F1
#
_cell.length_a   1.000
_cell.length_b   1.000
_cell.length_c   1.000
_cell.angle_alpha   90.00
_cell.angle_beta   90.00
_cell.angle_gamma   90.00
#
_symmetry.space_group_name_H-M   'P 1'
#
loop_
_entity.id
_entity.type
_entity.pdbx_description
1 polymer ?
#
loop_
_entity_poly.entity_id
_entity_poly.type
_entity_poly.pdbx_seq_one_letter_code
_entity_poly.pdbx_strand_id
1 'polypeptide(L)'
;MADYNSVVSLSREEFEQSGPSQAELDDETKSTKSDAVDIAKMERLLDLRPGMLAGDEYYLERLSCQSCGRLLTMYDFVFTGLVDASHSKSLIVHTFVGNKLVVNEPRRIRCSACGEIARHSPWYRMPQSYGCRPAHFE
;
A
#
# COMPACT_ATOMS: atom_id res chain seq x y z
N MET A 1 -8.23 -10.95 13.43
CA MET A 1 -7.76 -11.09 12.04
C MET A 1 -8.83 -10.54 11.13
N ALA A 2 -8.51 -9.56 10.28
CA ALA A 2 -9.44 -9.09 9.27
C ALA A 2 -9.43 -10.07 8.08
N ASP A 3 -10.61 -10.42 7.58
CA ASP A 3 -10.81 -11.14 6.31
C ASP A 3 -11.38 -10.18 5.27
N TYR A 4 -11.09 -10.39 3.99
CA TYR A 4 -11.61 -9.59 2.87
C TYR A 4 -13.14 -9.56 2.85
N ASN A 5 -13.78 -10.61 3.35
CA ASN A 5 -15.24 -10.68 3.46
C ASN A 5 -15.79 -9.84 4.62
N SER A 6 -14.98 -9.54 5.62
CA SER A 6 -15.38 -8.79 6.83
C SER A 6 -15.11 -7.29 6.77
N VAL A 7 -14.34 -6.82 5.78
CA VAL A 7 -14.01 -5.39 5.64
C VAL A 7 -15.11 -4.64 4.89
N VAL A 8 -15.45 -3.45 5.40
CA VAL A 8 -16.43 -2.54 4.80
C VAL A 8 -15.83 -1.97 3.50
N SER A 9 -16.55 -2.10 2.40
CA SER A 9 -16.23 -1.40 1.15
C SER A 9 -16.91 -0.04 1.18
N LEU A 10 -16.15 1.01 0.89
CA LEU A 10 -16.74 2.32 0.59
C LEU A 10 -17.40 2.31 -0.79
N SER A 11 -18.27 3.29 -1.02
CA SER A 11 -18.70 3.66 -2.36
C SER A 11 -17.55 4.32 -3.14
N ARG A 12 -17.70 4.39 -4.46
CA ARG A 12 -16.72 5.03 -5.36
C ARG A 12 -16.51 6.51 -5.03
N GLU A 13 -17.60 7.23 -4.81
CA GLU A 13 -17.57 8.67 -4.51
C GLU A 13 -16.86 8.95 -3.18
N GLU A 14 -17.14 8.15 -2.14
CA GLU A 14 -16.46 8.25 -0.84
C GLU A 14 -14.96 7.94 -0.96
N PHE A 15 -14.60 6.98 -1.80
CA PHE A 15 -13.20 6.62 -2.05
C PHE A 15 -12.46 7.74 -2.77
N GLU A 16 -13.02 8.26 -3.88
CA GLU A 16 -12.41 9.33 -4.68
C GLU A 16 -12.27 10.63 -3.89
N GLN A 17 -13.23 10.97 -3.03
CA GLN A 17 -13.13 12.15 -2.14
C GLN A 17 -12.12 11.98 -1.01
N SER A 18 -11.77 10.74 -0.67
CA SER A 18 -10.83 10.43 0.41
C SER A 18 -9.39 10.26 -0.07
N GLY A 19 -9.14 10.05 -1.37
CA GLY A 19 -7.80 9.76 -1.89
C GLY A 19 -6.95 11.01 -2.19
N PRO A 20 -5.60 10.87 -2.30
CA PRO A 20 -4.76 11.93 -2.85
C PRO A 20 -5.15 12.23 -4.30
N SER A 21 -5.02 13.49 -4.69
CA SER A 21 -5.22 13.90 -6.08
C SER A 21 -4.12 13.34 -6.99
N GLN A 22 -4.40 13.20 -8.30
CA GLN A 22 -3.38 12.77 -9.27
C GLN A 22 -2.13 13.67 -9.23
N ALA A 23 -2.31 14.97 -9.05
CA ALA A 23 -1.21 15.92 -8.91
C ALA A 23 -0.33 15.66 -7.68
N GLU A 24 -0.87 15.10 -6.59
CA GLU A 24 -0.08 14.69 -5.43
C GLU A 24 0.65 13.36 -5.66
N LEU A 25 0.08 12.47 -6.48
CA LEU A 25 0.74 11.23 -6.88
C LEU A 25 1.89 11.48 -7.84
N ASP A 26 1.73 12.42 -8.76
CA ASP A 26 2.77 12.82 -9.71
C ASP A 26 3.91 13.63 -9.06
N ASP A 27 3.69 14.15 -7.85
CA ASP A 27 4.70 14.87 -7.07
C ASP A 27 5.65 13.90 -6.35
N GLU A 28 6.82 13.66 -6.94
CA GLU A 28 7.88 12.79 -6.39
C GLU A 28 8.41 13.21 -5.01
N THR A 29 8.10 14.43 -4.55
CA THR A 29 8.44 14.89 -3.19
C THR A 29 7.42 14.44 -2.15
N LYS A 30 6.21 14.06 -2.58
CA LYS A 30 5.11 13.64 -1.72
C LYS A 30 4.81 12.16 -1.82
N SER A 31 5.02 11.56 -2.98
CA SER A 31 4.76 10.16 -3.23
C SER A 31 6.02 9.42 -3.68
N THR A 32 6.02 8.11 -3.49
CA THR A 32 7.01 7.17 -4.00
C THR A 32 6.27 6.11 -4.79
N LYS A 33 6.45 6.15 -6.11
CA LYS A 33 5.96 5.12 -7.02
C LYS A 33 6.83 3.87 -6.89
N SER A 34 6.18 2.72 -6.87
CA SER A 34 6.83 1.41 -6.80
C SER A 34 7.44 1.07 -8.15
N ASP A 35 8.73 0.74 -8.15
CA ASP A 35 9.43 0.29 -9.34
C ASP A 35 9.23 -1.22 -9.57
N ALA A 36 9.73 -1.72 -10.70
CA ALA A 36 9.63 -3.14 -11.04
C ALA A 36 10.31 -4.07 -10.01
N VAL A 37 11.33 -3.58 -9.30
CA VAL A 37 12.04 -4.36 -8.28
C VAL A 37 11.20 -4.47 -7.01
N ASP A 38 10.53 -3.38 -6.61
CA ASP A 38 9.62 -3.35 -5.48
C ASP A 38 8.39 -4.23 -5.73
N ILE A 39 7.78 -4.11 -6.92
CA ILE A 39 6.66 -4.95 -7.34
C ILE A 39 7.05 -6.44 -7.32
N ALA A 40 8.21 -6.80 -7.88
CA ALA A 40 8.68 -8.18 -7.86
C ALA A 40 8.92 -8.71 -6.43
N LYS A 41 9.36 -7.86 -5.49
CA LYS A 41 9.49 -8.25 -4.07
C LYS A 41 8.11 -8.45 -3.42
N MET A 42 7.14 -7.59 -3.72
CA MET A 42 5.76 -7.73 -3.24
C MET A 42 5.12 -9.03 -3.74
N GLU A 43 5.26 -9.35 -5.02
CA GLU A 43 4.75 -10.59 -5.62
C GLU A 43 5.34 -11.82 -4.93
N ARG A 44 6.67 -11.83 -4.71
CA ARG A 44 7.34 -12.91 -3.97
C ARG A 44 6.84 -13.03 -2.53
N LEU A 45 6.65 -11.91 -1.84
CA LEU A 45 6.18 -11.89 -0.45
C LEU A 45 4.74 -12.42 -0.34
N LEU A 46 3.92 -12.19 -1.35
CA LEU A 46 2.51 -12.61 -1.44
C LEU A 46 2.29 -13.97 -2.12
N ASP A 47 3.35 -14.70 -2.46
CA ASP A 47 3.31 -15.97 -3.21
C ASP A 47 2.57 -15.86 -4.57
N LEU A 48 2.67 -14.70 -5.22
CA LEU A 48 2.08 -14.47 -6.53
C LEU A 48 3.01 -14.90 -7.67
N ARG A 49 2.42 -15.19 -8.83
CA ARG A 49 3.21 -15.38 -10.06
C ARG A 49 3.84 -14.05 -10.47
N PRO A 50 5.08 -14.05 -10.99
CA PRO A 50 5.70 -12.84 -11.50
C PRO A 50 4.84 -12.14 -12.55
N GLY A 51 4.68 -10.82 -12.42
CA GLY A 51 3.91 -9.99 -13.34
C GLY A 51 2.42 -9.88 -13.04
N MET A 52 1.90 -10.54 -12.00
CA MET A 52 0.49 -10.40 -11.59
C MET A 52 0.13 -8.99 -11.14
N LEU A 53 1.09 -8.24 -10.59
CA LEU A 53 0.90 -6.88 -10.11
C LEU A 53 1.45 -5.83 -11.10
N ALA A 54 2.20 -6.23 -12.13
CA ALA A 54 2.92 -5.32 -13.01
C ALA A 54 2.04 -4.43 -13.92
N GLY A 55 0.73 -4.71 -14.01
CA GLY A 55 -0.21 -3.95 -14.85
C GLY A 55 -0.74 -2.66 -14.22
N ASP A 56 -0.47 -2.43 -12.93
CA ASP A 56 -0.98 -1.30 -12.16
C ASP A 56 0.17 -0.49 -11.54
N GLU A 57 -0.16 0.72 -11.10
CA GLU A 57 0.78 1.62 -10.46
C GLU A 57 0.54 1.64 -8.95
N TYR A 58 1.60 1.47 -8.16
CA TYR A 58 1.49 1.50 -6.71
C TYR A 58 2.29 2.64 -6.11
N TYR A 59 1.61 3.47 -5.32
CA TYR A 59 2.17 4.65 -4.68
C TYR A 59 2.10 4.50 -3.16
N LEU A 60 3.18 4.91 -2.51
CA LEU A 60 3.26 5.15 -1.08
C LEU A 60 3.56 6.63 -0.84
N GLU A 61 3.08 7.24 0.24
CA GLU A 61 3.60 8.54 0.65
C GLU A 61 5.13 8.48 0.81
N ARG A 62 5.82 9.55 0.42
CA ARG A 62 7.29 9.61 0.46
C ARG A 62 7.77 9.68 1.90
N LEU A 63 8.34 8.57 2.38
CA LEU A 63 8.71 8.43 3.79
C LEU A 63 10.08 7.82 3.94
N SER A 64 10.90 8.40 4.81
CA SER A 64 12.20 7.85 5.15
C SER A 64 12.16 7.23 6.53
N CYS A 65 12.77 6.04 6.67
CA CYS A 65 12.98 5.42 7.96
C CYS A 65 13.88 6.32 8.82
N GLN A 66 13.42 6.70 10.00
CA GLN A 66 14.16 7.59 10.90
C GLN A 66 15.45 6.97 11.45
N SER A 67 15.54 5.64 11.48
CA SER A 67 16.69 4.91 12.02
C SER A 67 17.79 4.69 10.97
N CYS A 68 17.45 4.20 9.78
CA CYS A 68 18.43 3.87 8.73
C CYS A 68 18.42 4.81 7.52
N GLY A 69 17.54 5.82 7.49
CA GLY A 69 17.42 6.79 6.39
C GLY A 69 16.83 6.23 5.09
N ARG A 70 16.58 4.92 4.99
CA ARG A 70 16.05 4.31 3.76
C ARG A 70 14.63 4.82 3.46
N LEU A 71 14.38 5.17 2.22
CA LEU A 71 13.04 5.45 1.71
C LEU A 71 12.18 4.17 1.78
N LEU A 72 11.02 4.28 2.41
CA LEU A 72 10.05 3.20 2.52
C LEU A 72 9.31 3.04 1.20
N THR A 73 8.95 1.80 0.90
CA THR A 73 8.28 1.44 -0.35
C THR A 73 7.02 0.63 -0.08
N MET A 74 6.25 0.31 -1.13
CA MET A 74 5.04 -0.50 -0.99
C MET A 74 5.33 -1.89 -0.44
N TYR A 75 6.52 -2.42 -0.69
CA TYR A 75 6.99 -3.64 -0.02
C TYR A 75 6.99 -3.54 1.51
N ASP A 76 7.47 -2.43 2.09
CA ASP A 76 7.49 -2.24 3.55
C ASP A 76 6.10 -2.23 4.15
N PHE A 77 5.17 -1.65 3.41
CA PHE A 77 3.79 -1.57 3.81
C PHE A 77 3.08 -2.94 3.74
N VAL A 78 3.29 -3.72 2.65
CA VAL A 78 2.84 -5.13 2.58
C VAL A 78 3.45 -5.96 3.70
N PHE A 79 4.75 -5.80 3.95
CA PHE A 79 5.44 -6.49 5.03
C PHE A 79 4.84 -6.15 6.40
N THR A 80 4.55 -4.88 6.66
CA THR A 80 3.86 -4.43 7.88
C THR A 80 2.46 -5.05 7.98
N GLY A 81 1.70 -5.10 6.88
CA GLY A 81 0.38 -5.73 6.85
C GLY A 81 0.42 -7.22 7.25
N LEU A 82 1.41 -7.96 6.76
CA LEU A 82 1.58 -9.37 7.09
C LEU A 82 2.06 -9.58 8.53
N VAL A 83 3.07 -8.82 8.96
CA VAL A 83 3.76 -9.06 10.24
C VAL A 83 3.05 -8.38 11.41
N ASP A 84 2.82 -7.07 11.32
CA ASP A 84 2.32 -6.26 12.42
C ASP A 84 0.79 -6.26 12.48
N ALA A 85 0.11 -6.29 11.33
CA ALA A 85 -1.35 -6.33 11.28
C ALA A 85 -1.94 -7.76 11.24
N SER A 86 -1.08 -8.78 11.07
CA SER A 86 -1.51 -10.18 10.93
C SER A 86 -2.60 -10.37 9.86
N HIS A 87 -2.51 -9.61 8.77
CA HIS A 87 -3.39 -9.78 7.62
C HIS A 87 -3.01 -11.05 6.87
N SER A 88 -4.01 -11.73 6.31
CA SER A 88 -3.73 -12.85 5.40
C SER A 88 -3.15 -12.32 4.09
N LYS A 89 -2.31 -13.13 3.42
CA LYS A 89 -1.84 -12.81 2.06
C LYS A 89 -3.01 -12.58 1.11
N SER A 90 -4.05 -13.42 1.21
CA SER A 90 -5.29 -13.28 0.42
C SER A 90 -5.96 -11.92 0.61
N LEU A 91 -6.08 -11.42 1.85
CA LEU A 91 -6.63 -10.09 2.10
C LEU A 91 -5.82 -9.02 1.37
N ILE A 92 -4.50 -9.03 1.51
CA ILE A 92 -3.63 -8.04 0.87
C ILE A 92 -3.72 -8.12 -0.66
N VAL A 93 -3.69 -9.33 -1.23
CA VAL A 93 -3.83 -9.53 -2.67
C VAL A 93 -5.17 -8.98 -3.16
N HIS A 94 -6.28 -9.29 -2.49
CA HIS A 94 -7.59 -8.78 -2.88
C HIS A 94 -7.77 -7.28 -2.66
N THR A 95 -6.93 -6.63 -1.86
CA THR A 95 -6.84 -5.16 -1.83
C THR A 95 -6.18 -4.61 -3.10
N PHE A 96 -5.21 -5.32 -3.69
CA PHE A 96 -4.55 -4.89 -4.92
C PHE A 96 -5.35 -5.19 -6.19
N VAL A 97 -5.88 -6.41 -6.30
CA VAL A 97 -6.49 -6.91 -7.55
C VAL A 97 -8.00 -7.11 -7.45
N GLY A 98 -8.59 -6.90 -6.26
CA GLY A 98 -10.02 -7.06 -6.05
C GLY A 98 -10.80 -5.77 -6.30
N ASN A 99 -12.13 -5.89 -6.27
CA ASN A 99 -13.04 -4.79 -6.63
C ASN A 99 -13.57 -4.01 -5.42
N LYS A 100 -13.24 -4.43 -4.18
CA LYS A 100 -13.66 -3.71 -2.97
C LYS A 100 -12.73 -2.54 -2.70
N LEU A 101 -13.35 -1.39 -2.43
CA LEU A 101 -12.69 -0.16 -2.02
C LEU A 101 -12.52 -0.18 -0.50
N VAL A 102 -11.53 -0.94 -0.05
CA VAL A 102 -11.31 -1.22 1.37
C VAL A 102 -10.60 -0.05 2.04
N VAL A 103 -11.19 0.42 3.15
CA VAL A 103 -10.57 1.43 4.02
C VAL A 103 -10.21 0.81 5.35
N ASN A 104 -8.93 0.93 5.71
CA ASN A 104 -8.44 0.39 6.97
C ASN A 104 -7.98 1.52 7.88
N GLU A 105 -8.03 1.23 9.19
CA GLU A 105 -7.48 2.11 10.19
C GLU A 105 -6.02 2.44 9.87
N PRO A 106 -5.62 3.70 10.12
CA PRO A 106 -4.26 4.09 9.88
C PRO A 106 -3.25 3.20 10.63
N ARG A 107 -2.10 2.90 10.01
CA ARG A 107 -1.03 2.14 10.69
C ARG A 107 0.34 2.77 10.45
N ARG A 108 1.25 2.52 11.39
CA ARG A 108 2.67 2.87 11.26
C ARG A 108 3.38 1.79 10.44
N ILE A 109 4.24 2.21 9.52
CA ILE A 109 5.01 1.31 8.67
C ILE A 109 6.30 0.89 9.37
N ARG A 110 6.57 -0.41 9.35
CA ARG A 110 7.84 -1.00 9.77
C ARG A 110 8.82 -0.99 8.61
N CYS A 111 10.04 -0.49 8.85
CA CYS A 111 11.10 -0.62 7.87
C CYS A 111 11.54 -2.08 7.78
N SER A 112 11.40 -2.71 6.61
CA SER A 112 11.85 -4.11 6.40
C SER A 112 13.37 -4.29 6.48
N ALA A 113 14.16 -3.21 6.37
CA ALA A 113 15.62 -3.28 6.42
C ALA A 113 16.19 -3.27 7.85
N CYS A 114 15.66 -2.43 8.75
CA CYS A 114 16.18 -2.30 10.12
C CYS A 114 15.17 -2.70 11.21
N GLY A 115 13.93 -3.04 10.84
CA GLY A 115 12.88 -3.47 11.74
C GLY A 115 12.23 -2.35 12.57
N GLU A 116 12.75 -1.12 12.56
CA GLU A 116 12.19 -0.04 13.36
C GLU A 116 10.84 0.44 12.81
N ILE A 117 9.86 0.61 13.71
CA ILE A 117 8.57 1.23 13.39
C ILE A 117 8.75 2.74 13.48
N ALA A 118 8.38 3.45 12.42
CA ALA A 118 8.52 4.90 12.42
C ALA A 118 7.61 5.54 13.48
N ARG A 119 8.22 6.07 14.56
CA ARG A 119 7.50 6.54 15.75
C ARG A 119 6.72 7.84 15.52
N HIS A 120 7.18 8.65 14.57
CA HIS A 120 6.54 9.91 14.16
C HIS A 120 6.13 9.91 12.68
N SER A 121 6.05 8.74 12.03
CA SER A 121 5.48 8.70 10.68
C SER A 121 3.99 8.99 10.75
N PRO A 122 3.45 9.68 9.74
CA PRO A 122 2.03 9.72 9.48
C PRO A 122 1.39 8.33 9.61
N TRP A 123 0.13 8.36 9.99
CA TRP A 123 -0.72 7.20 10.16
C TRP A 123 -1.31 6.88 8.77
N TYR A 124 -0.97 5.74 8.14
CA TYR A 124 -1.40 5.45 6.76
C TYR A 124 -2.67 4.63 6.68
N ARG A 125 -3.70 5.18 6.02
CA ARG A 125 -4.97 4.50 5.73
C ARG A 125 -4.90 3.80 4.37
N MET A 126 -5.54 2.64 4.28
CA MET A 126 -6.15 2.27 3.00
C MET A 126 -7.40 3.16 2.88
N PRO A 127 -7.65 3.89 1.78
CA PRO A 127 -7.04 3.76 0.47
C PRO A 127 -6.05 4.87 0.13
N GLN A 128 -5.69 5.72 1.10
CA GLN A 128 -4.78 6.83 0.85
C GLN A 128 -3.35 6.38 0.53
N SER A 129 -2.99 5.10 0.73
CA SER A 129 -1.74 4.52 0.24
C SER A 129 -1.74 2.99 0.07
N TYR A 130 -2.72 2.38 -0.62
CA TYR A 130 -2.44 1.16 -1.40
C TYR A 130 -2.69 1.51 -2.85
N GLY A 131 -1.62 1.43 -3.65
CA GLY A 131 -1.56 1.82 -5.06
C GLY A 131 -2.81 2.40 -5.66
N CYS A 132 -2.79 3.73 -5.80
CA CYS A 132 -3.75 4.41 -6.64
C CYS A 132 -3.76 3.71 -7.99
N ARG A 133 -4.87 3.04 -8.28
CA ARG A 133 -5.25 2.77 -9.65
C ARG A 133 -5.62 4.15 -10.21
N PRO A 134 -4.80 4.80 -11.06
CA PRO A 134 -5.32 5.91 -11.84
C PRO A 134 -6.55 5.36 -12.58
N ALA A 135 -7.63 6.15 -12.59
CA ALA A 135 -8.90 5.75 -13.18
C ALA A 135 -8.73 5.50 -14.69
N HIS A 136 -8.29 4.31 -15.05
CA HIS A 136 -8.44 3.73 -16.38
C HIS A 136 -9.33 2.50 -16.22
N PHE A 137 -10.62 2.77 -16.29
CA PHE A 137 -11.62 1.76 -16.57
C PHE A 137 -12.46 2.29 -17.72
N GLU A 138 -12.31 1.66 -18.89
CA GLU A 138 -13.33 1.63 -19.94
C GLU A 138 -14.53 0.79 -19.48
#